data_AF-E8QXU7-F1
#
_entry.id   AF-E8QXU7-F1
#
_cell.length_a   1.000
_cell.length_b   1.000
_cell.length_c   1.000
_cell.angle_alpha   90.00
_cell.angle_beta   90.00
_cell.angle_gamma   90.00
#
_symmetry.space_group_name_H-M   'P 1'
#
loop_
_entity.id
_entity.type
_entity.pdbx_description
1 polymer ?
#
loop_
_entity_poly.entity_id
_entity_poly.type
_entity_poly.pdbx_seq_one_letter_code
_entity_poly.pdbx_strand_id
1 'polypeptide(L)'
;MNPTSTSGTPVAEIVDMIKRLGKLESLDPSVDFYEAGFSSINALQLLTELEDRFKVTLADDDFIAARTAVALRDLIDAQRR
;
A
#
# COMPACT_ATOMS: atom_id res chain seq x y z
N MET A 1 2.09 26.25 -3.15
CA MET A 1 1.72 24.98 -3.80
C MET A 1 1.23 24.03 -2.73
N ASN A 2 -0.09 23.88 -2.60
CA ASN A 2 -0.73 22.82 -1.82
C ASN A 2 -2.15 22.66 -2.40
N PRO A 3 -2.46 21.49 -2.94
CA PRO A 3 -3.79 20.90 -2.75
C PRO A 3 -3.56 19.47 -2.23
N THR A 4 -4.11 18.99 -1.11
CA THR A 4 -5.54 18.78 -0.88
C THR A 4 -5.74 18.24 0.53
N SER A 5 -6.70 18.80 1.27
CA SER A 5 -7.48 18.04 2.24
C SER A 5 -8.39 17.08 1.47
N THR A 6 -7.93 15.85 1.24
CA THR A 6 -8.79 14.76 0.75
C THR A 6 -8.75 13.67 1.82
N SER A 7 -9.88 13.42 2.46
CA SER A 7 -10.05 12.45 3.55
C SER A 7 -9.90 10.97 3.14
N GLY A 8 -9.29 10.68 1.99
CA GLY A 8 -9.07 9.33 1.46
C GLY A 8 -7.57 9.00 1.41
N THR A 9 -7.22 7.73 1.62
CA THR A 9 -5.83 7.28 1.55
C THR A 9 -5.29 7.49 0.13
N PRO A 10 -4.22 8.29 -0.08
CA PRO A 10 -3.67 8.51 -1.42
C PRO A 10 -2.96 7.25 -1.91
N VAL A 11 -3.26 6.80 -3.14
CA VAL A 11 -2.52 5.70 -3.78
C VAL A 11 -1.02 6.01 -3.86
N ALA A 12 -0.67 7.30 -4.07
CA ALA A 12 0.72 7.75 -4.12
C ALA A 12 1.49 7.48 -2.82
N GLU A 13 0.86 7.59 -1.64
CA GLU A 13 1.50 7.28 -0.36
C GLU A 13 1.84 5.79 -0.24
N ILE A 14 0.90 4.93 -0.67
CA ILE A 14 1.11 3.48 -0.67
C ILE A 14 2.22 3.10 -1.65
N VAL A 15 2.21 3.68 -2.86
CA VAL A 15 3.27 3.49 -3.84
C VAL A 15 4.62 3.91 -3.27
N ASP A 16 4.71 5.08 -2.60
CA ASP A 16 5.96 5.55 -2.02
C ASP A 16 6.48 4.60 -0.93
N MET A 17 5.59 4.08 -0.06
CA MET A 17 5.95 3.06 0.92
C MET A 17 6.46 1.77 0.28
N ILE A 18 5.75 1.24 -0.72
CA ILE A 18 6.19 0.03 -1.45
C ILE A 18 7.54 0.27 -2.10
N LYS A 19 7.75 1.42 -2.74
CA LYS A 19 9.04 1.77 -3.36
C LYS A 19 10.17 1.85 -2.34
N ARG A 20 9.93 2.46 -1.17
CA ARG A 20 10.92 2.56 -0.09
C ARG A 20 11.31 1.20 0.47
N LEU A 21 10.31 0.38 0.82
CA LEU A 21 10.53 -0.95 1.39
C LEU A 21 11.11 -1.93 0.37
N GLY A 22 10.62 -1.87 -0.86
CA GLY A 22 11.06 -2.70 -1.99
C GLY A 22 12.35 -2.25 -2.66
N LYS A 23 12.84 -1.05 -2.34
CA LYS A 23 13.91 -0.36 -3.06
C LYS A 23 13.66 -0.30 -4.58
N LEU A 24 12.41 -0.07 -4.96
CA LEU A 24 11.98 -0.02 -6.36
C LEU A 24 12.19 1.38 -6.92
N GLU A 25 12.79 1.47 -8.10
CA GLU A 25 13.02 2.75 -8.80
C GLU A 25 11.70 3.38 -9.24
N SER A 26 10.79 2.55 -9.76
CA SER A 26 9.44 2.92 -10.19
C SER A 26 8.50 1.75 -9.96
N LEU A 27 7.28 2.05 -9.51
CA LEU A 27 6.21 1.10 -9.34
C LEU A 27 4.94 1.74 -9.87
N ASP A 28 4.26 1.03 -10.77
CA ASP A 28 2.97 1.46 -11.27
C ASP A 28 1.87 1.04 -10.29
N PRO A 29 0.95 1.94 -9.90
CA PRO A 29 -0.07 1.62 -8.91
C PRO A 29 -1.04 0.51 -9.35
N SER A 30 -1.13 0.24 -10.65
CA SER A 30 -1.98 -0.81 -11.23
C SER A 30 -1.24 -2.13 -11.46
N VAL A 31 0.07 -2.17 -11.20
CA VAL A 31 0.92 -3.35 -11.43
C VAL A 31 1.16 -4.08 -10.11
N ASP A 32 1.26 -5.41 -10.21
CA ASP A 32 1.62 -6.29 -9.12
C ASP A 32 3.01 -5.93 -8.57
N PHE A 33 3.09 -5.47 -7.32
CA PHE A 33 4.37 -5.09 -6.73
C PHE A 33 5.32 -6.29 -6.58
N TYR A 34 4.79 -7.50 -6.42
CA TYR A 34 5.60 -8.73 -6.44
C TYR A 34 6.32 -8.93 -7.78
N GLU A 35 5.66 -8.61 -8.91
CA GLU A 35 6.30 -8.68 -10.24
C GLU A 35 7.34 -7.58 -10.45
N ALA A 36 7.17 -6.43 -9.79
CA ALA A 36 8.16 -5.37 -9.79
C ALA A 36 9.45 -5.71 -9.00
N GLY A 37 9.49 -6.86 -8.32
CA GLY A 37 10.65 -7.30 -7.52
C GLY A 37 10.45 -7.13 -6.01
N PHE A 38 9.23 -6.85 -5.56
CA PHE A 38 8.93 -6.76 -4.13
C PHE A 38 8.93 -8.15 -3.48
N SER A 39 9.64 -8.28 -2.36
CA SER A 39 9.79 -9.55 -1.65
C SER A 39 8.73 -9.72 -0.55
N SER A 40 8.36 -10.97 -0.24
CA SER A 40 7.38 -11.27 0.82
C SER A 40 7.77 -10.73 2.20
N ILE A 41 9.08 -10.67 2.50
CA ILE A 41 9.60 -10.04 3.73
C ILE A 41 9.25 -8.56 3.81
N ASN A 42 9.39 -7.84 2.69
CA ASN A 42 9.03 -6.43 2.61
C ASN A 42 7.51 -6.24 2.67
N ALA A 43 6.74 -7.24 2.23
CA ALA A 43 5.29 -7.24 2.30
C ALA A 43 4.77 -7.29 3.74
N LEU A 44 5.36 -8.12 4.60
CA LEU A 44 5.01 -8.13 6.03
C LEU A 44 5.37 -6.80 6.72
N GLN A 45 6.51 -6.20 6.36
CA GLN A 45 6.91 -4.87 6.84
C GLN A 45 5.92 -3.80 6.38
N LEU A 46 5.52 -3.84 5.11
CA LEU A 46 4.53 -2.93 4.53
C LEU A 46 3.17 -3.06 5.23
N LEU A 47 2.70 -4.29 5.45
CA LEU A 47 1.46 -4.56 6.17
C LEU A 47 1.45 -3.86 7.53
N THR A 48 2.50 -4.09 8.33
CA THR A 48 2.64 -3.48 9.66
C THR A 48 2.67 -1.96 9.59
N GLU A 49 3.42 -1.38 8.65
CA GLU A 49 3.50 0.08 8.45
C GLU A 49 2.14 0.67 8.03
N LEU A 50 1.40 0.00 7.14
CA LEU A 50 0.08 0.45 6.72
C LEU A 50 -0.91 0.42 7.89
N GLU A 51 -0.94 -0.67 8.66
CA GLU A 51 -1.79 -0.80 9.84
C GLU A 51 -1.48 0.28 10.89
N ASP A 52 -0.20 0.51 11.21
CA ASP A 52 0.18 1.52 12.20
C ASP A 52 -0.10 2.95 11.71
N ARG A 53 0.23 3.26 10.45
CA ARG A 53 0.10 4.60 9.88
C ARG A 53 -1.35 4.99 9.65
N PHE A 54 -2.18 4.06 9.17
CA PHE A 54 -3.60 4.31 8.90
C PHE A 54 -4.51 3.92 10.07
N LYS A 55 -3.97 3.32 11.13
CA LYS A 55 -4.71 2.80 12.29
C LYS A 55 -5.85 1.86 11.87
N VAL A 56 -5.55 1.00 10.90
CA VAL A 56 -6.46 -0.04 10.39
C VAL A 56 -5.92 -1.42 10.74
N THR A 57 -6.79 -2.43 10.66
CA THR A 57 -6.37 -3.84 10.73
C THR A 57 -6.62 -4.47 9.37
N LEU A 58 -5.56 -4.94 8.73
CA LEU A 58 -5.64 -5.57 7.41
C LEU A 58 -5.43 -7.07 7.59
N ALA A 59 -6.37 -7.88 7.11
CA ALA A 59 -6.19 -9.33 7.17
C ALA A 59 -5.08 -9.74 6.19
N ASP A 60 -4.24 -10.68 6.62
CA ASP A 60 -3.16 -11.23 5.81
C ASP A 60 -3.66 -11.83 4.49
N ASP A 61 -4.80 -12.52 4.48
CA ASP A 61 -5.43 -13.06 3.27
C ASP A 61 -5.79 -11.96 2.26
N ASP A 62 -6.46 -10.90 2.73
CA ASP A 62 -6.82 -9.74 1.93
C ASP A 62 -5.59 -8.97 1.42
N PHE A 63 -4.55 -8.83 2.25
CA PHE A 63 -3.31 -8.17 1.86
C PHE A 63 -2.53 -8.97 0.81
N ILE A 64 -2.49 -10.30 0.92
CA ILE A 64 -1.88 -11.20 -0.08
C ILE A 64 -2.68 -11.18 -1.40
N ALA A 65 -4.00 -11.00 -1.32
CA ALA A 65 -4.86 -10.78 -2.49
C ALA A 65 -4.65 -9.38 -3.09
N ALA A 66 -4.42 -8.37 -2.27
CA ALA A 66 -4.17 -6.98 -2.67
C ALA A 66 -2.72 -6.77 -3.15
N ARG A 67 -2.45 -7.25 -4.37
CA ARG A 67 -1.10 -7.22 -4.98
C ARG A 67 -0.75 -5.92 -5.67
N THR A 68 -1.65 -4.93 -5.68
CA THR A 68 -1.45 -3.63 -6.33
C THR A 68 -1.67 -2.50 -5.34
N ALA A 69 -1.03 -1.35 -5.56
CA ALA A 69 -1.19 -0.19 -4.67
C ALA A 69 -2.64 0.32 -4.65
N VAL A 70 -3.36 0.22 -5.78
CA VAL A 70 -4.79 0.56 -5.83
C VAL A 70 -5.65 -0.39 -5.01
N ALA A 71 -5.35 -1.70 -5.02
CA ALA A 71 -6.08 -2.68 -4.22
C ALA A 71 -5.85 -2.45 -2.73
N LEU A 72 -4.60 -2.20 -2.32
CA LEU A 72 -4.27 -1.84 -0.94
C LEU A 72 -4.99 -0.56 -0.48
N ARG A 73 -5.08 0.44 -1.36
CA ARG A 73 -5.83 1.67 -1.07
C ARG A 73 -7.30 1.37 -0.80
N ASP A 74 -7.91 0.57 -1.66
CA ASP A 74 -9.31 0.18 -1.53
C ASP A 74 -9.56 -0.59 -0.23
N LEU A 75 -8.66 -1.51 0.11
CA LEU A 75 -8.68 -2.29 1.34
C LEU A 75 -8.65 -1.39 2.59
N ILE A 76 -7.75 -0.40 2.60
CA ILE A 76 -7.62 0.56 3.70
C ILE A 76 -8.85 1.46 3.79
N ASP A 77 -9.41 1.92 2.66
CA ASP A 77 -10.63 2.74 2.64
C ASP A 77 -11.83 1.94 3.17
N ALA A 78 -11.94 0.67 2.79
CA ALA A 78 -13.01 -0.22 3.23
C ALA A 78 -13.00 -0.41 4.76
N GLN A 79 -11.83 -0.47 5.40
CA GLN A 79 -11.72 -0.60 6.86
C GLN A 79 -11.95 0.70 7.64
N ARG A 80 -11.92 1.86 6.97
CA ARG A 80 -12.13 3.18 7.60
C ARG A 80 -13.54 3.72 7.43
N ARG A 81 -14.42 2.99 6.73
CA ARG A 81 -15.84 3.31 6.57
C ARG A 81 -16.67 2.78 7.73
#